data_AF-A0A661LKG6-F1
#
_entry.id   AF-A0A661LKG6-F1
#
_cell.length_a   1.000
_cell.length_b   1.000
_cell.length_c   1.000
_cell.angle_alpha   90.00
_cell.angle_beta   90.00
_cell.angle_gamma   90.00
#
_symmetry.space_group_name_H-M   'P 1'
#
loop_
_entity.id
_entity.type
_entity.pdbx_description
1 polymer ?
#
loop_
_entity_poly.entity_id
_entity_poly.type
_entity_poly.pdbx_seq_one_letter_code
_entity_poly.pdbx_strand_id
1 'polypeptide(L)'
;LQVQSRRLEEANVALKVLLKQMENKKREDEESILSNVRQLVFPYLQRLKKSHLDKDQKILVDMIENNLGHITSPMVRRLSSSVLNLTPMEIRISHLVKEGLTNKEIADILGTSLNTVTSHRYKIRTKLGLKNKGINLRSYLMSLEE
;
A
#
# COMPACT_ATOMS: atom_id res chain seq x y z
N LEU A 1 21.94 35.91 -24.89
CA LEU A 1 22.18 34.44 -24.84
C LEU A 1 22.81 33.99 -23.52
N GLN A 2 23.98 34.48 -23.09
CA GLN A 2 24.62 34.07 -21.81
C GLN A 2 23.77 34.33 -20.56
N VAL A 3 23.13 35.50 -20.43
CA VAL A 3 22.26 35.83 -19.28
C VAL A 3 21.04 34.90 -19.17
N GLN A 4 20.48 34.51 -20.32
CA GLN A 4 19.32 33.62 -20.39
C GLN A 4 19.72 32.17 -20.04
N SER A 5 20.90 31.73 -20.47
CA SER A 5 21.50 30.45 -20.08
C SER A 5 21.73 30.37 -18.57
N ARG A 6 22.29 31.44 -17.97
CA ARG A 6 22.54 31.51 -16.53
C ARG A 6 21.26 31.51 -15.70
N ARG A 7 20.23 32.23 -16.13
CA ARG A 7 18.89 32.19 -15.50
C ARG A 7 18.27 30.80 -15.54
N LEU A 8 18.42 30.07 -16.65
CA LEU A 8 17.96 28.69 -16.79
C LEU A 8 18.70 27.76 -15.83
N GLU A 9 20.00 27.96 -15.67
CA GLU A 9 20.84 27.17 -14.77
C GLU A 9 20.48 27.40 -13.30
N GLU A 10 20.29 28.67 -12.90
CA GLU A 10 19.83 29.04 -11.56
C GLU A 10 18.42 28.47 -11.27
N ALA A 11 17.49 28.56 -12.22
CA ALA A 11 16.16 27.98 -12.09
C ALA A 11 16.20 26.44 -11.96
N ASN A 12 17.07 25.77 -12.72
CA ASN A 12 17.25 24.32 -12.63
C ASN A 12 17.83 23.89 -11.26
N VAL A 13 18.75 24.67 -10.70
CA VAL A 13 19.29 24.42 -9.35
C VAL A 13 18.20 24.61 -8.30
N ALA A 14 17.45 25.71 -8.37
CA ALA A 14 16.35 25.97 -7.44
C ALA A 14 15.28 24.85 -7.49
N LEU A 15 14.91 24.39 -8.68
CA LEU A 15 13.94 23.30 -8.85
C LEU A 15 14.45 21.99 -8.23
N LYS A 16 15.72 21.63 -8.44
CA LYS A 16 16.32 20.43 -7.82
C LYS A 16 16.31 20.51 -6.30
N VAL A 17 16.60 21.67 -5.73
CA VAL A 17 16.56 21.87 -4.27
C VAL A 17 15.13 21.73 -3.75
N LEU A 18 14.15 22.35 -4.42
CA LEU A 18 12.73 22.23 -4.05
C LEU A 18 12.23 20.78 -4.12
N LEU A 19 12.56 20.04 -5.19
CA LEU A 19 12.20 18.63 -5.32
C LEU A 19 12.76 17.81 -4.15
N LYS A 20 14.03 18.01 -3.80
CA LYS A 20 14.66 17.32 -2.68
C LYS A 20 14.02 17.67 -1.33
N GLN A 21 13.65 18.94 -1.13
CA GLN A 21 12.92 19.35 0.08
C GLN A 21 11.54 18.70 0.17
N MET A 22 10.82 18.60 -0.95
CA MET A 22 9.52 17.93 -0.99
C MET A 22 9.63 16.43 -0.68
N GLU A 23 10.64 15.74 -1.23
CA GLU A 23 10.90 14.33 -0.92
C GLU A 23 11.23 14.11 0.55
N ASN A 24 12.05 14.99 1.14
CA ASN A 24 12.39 14.93 2.56
C ASN A 24 11.17 15.17 3.45
N LYS A 25 10.38 16.21 3.17
CA LYS A 25 9.16 16.51 3.94
C LYS A 25 8.18 15.35 3.91
N LYS A 26 7.97 14.73 2.73
CA LYS A 26 7.13 13.54 2.62
C LYS A 26 7.62 12.39 3.49
N ARG A 27 8.94 12.18 3.54
CA ARG A 27 9.54 11.15 4.39
C ARG A 27 9.33 11.45 5.87
N GLU A 28 9.53 12.70 6.30
CA GLU A 28 9.28 13.15 7.67
C GLU A 28 7.81 12.93 8.09
N ASP A 29 6.87 13.26 7.20
CA ASP A 29 5.44 13.04 7.46
C ASP A 29 5.12 11.54 7.59
N GLU A 30 5.71 10.68 6.73
CA GLU A 30 5.55 9.22 6.81
C GLU A 30 6.16 8.63 8.09
N GLU A 31 7.34 9.10 8.49
CA GLU A 31 8.01 8.69 9.73
C GLU A 31 7.20 9.10 10.97
N SER A 32 6.64 10.31 10.97
CA SER A 32 5.77 10.81 12.03
C SER A 32 4.52 9.95 12.19
N ILE A 33 3.84 9.59 11.09
CA ILE A 33 2.68 8.69 11.12
C ILE A 33 3.05 7.33 11.70
N LEU A 34 4.16 6.73 11.24
CA LEU A 34 4.62 5.43 11.76
C LEU A 34 4.98 5.51 13.25
N SER A 35 5.60 6.62 13.69
CA SER A 35 5.89 6.85 15.10
C SER A 35 4.62 6.89 15.93
N ASN A 36 3.61 7.65 15.49
CA ASN A 36 2.32 7.75 16.17
C ASN A 36 1.61 6.39 16.27
N VAL A 37 1.61 5.60 15.20
CA VAL A 37 1.03 4.24 15.22
C VAL A 37 1.78 3.34 16.21
N ARG A 38 3.11 3.35 16.19
CA ARG A 38 3.93 2.56 17.12
C ARG A 38 3.74 2.95 18.57
N GLN A 39 3.61 4.25 18.87
CA GLN A 39 3.51 4.75 20.24
C GLN A 39 2.09 4.72 20.79
N LEU A 40 1.08 4.95 19.94
CA LEU A 40 -0.30 5.18 20.39
C LEU A 40 -1.27 4.05 20.03
N VAL A 41 -0.95 3.19 19.06
CA VAL A 41 -1.86 2.13 18.60
C VAL A 41 -1.34 0.73 18.98
N PHE A 42 -0.07 0.44 18.68
CA PHE A 42 0.51 -0.88 18.92
C PHE A 42 0.46 -1.34 20.38
N PRO A 43 0.67 -0.50 21.41
CA PRO A 43 0.59 -0.96 22.80
C PRO A 43 -0.79 -1.55 23.15
N TYR A 44 -1.86 -0.95 22.60
CA TYR A 44 -3.22 -1.43 22.82
C TYR A 44 -3.52 -2.69 21.98
N LEU A 45 -3.02 -2.78 20.75
CA LEU A 45 -3.13 -4.01 19.95
C LEU A 45 -2.42 -5.19 20.62
N GLN A 46 -1.21 -4.97 21.15
CA GLN A 46 -0.49 -6.02 21.90
C GLN A 46 -1.25 -6.43 23.16
N ARG A 47 -1.86 -5.47 23.87
CA ARG A 47 -2.71 -5.77 25.03
C ARG A 47 -3.96 -6.55 24.62
N LEU A 48 -4.58 -6.20 23.49
CA LEU A 48 -5.75 -6.89 22.95
C LEU A 48 -5.40 -8.32 22.51
N LYS A 49 -4.26 -8.55 21.86
CA LYS A 49 -3.79 -9.90 21.48
C LYS A 49 -3.54 -10.83 22.66
N LYS A 50 -3.27 -10.27 23.83
CA LYS A 50 -3.08 -11.02 25.09
C LYS A 50 -4.39 -11.29 25.83
N SER A 51 -5.53 -10.74 25.36
CA SER A 51 -6.84 -11.02 25.95
C SER A 51 -7.41 -12.35 25.42
N HIS A 52 -8.57 -12.74 25.94
CA HIS A 52 -9.30 -13.91 25.45
C HIS A 52 -10.04 -13.56 24.16
N LEU A 53 -9.33 -13.63 23.04
CA LEU A 53 -9.91 -13.51 21.70
C LEU A 53 -10.36 -14.88 21.20
N ASP A 54 -11.51 -14.93 20.54
CA ASP A 54 -11.88 -16.10 19.74
C ASP A 54 -10.98 -16.20 18.49
N LYS A 55 -11.14 -17.29 17.73
CA LYS A 55 -10.31 -17.58 16.56
C LYS A 55 -10.44 -16.50 15.49
N ASP A 56 -11.66 -16.04 15.22
CA ASP A 56 -11.94 -15.08 14.15
C ASP A 56 -11.44 -13.68 14.55
N GLN A 57 -11.65 -13.30 15.82
CA GLN A 57 -11.11 -12.07 16.41
C GLN A 57 -9.59 -12.04 16.36
N LYS A 58 -8.91 -13.14 16.67
CA LYS A 58 -7.45 -13.21 16.60
C LYS A 58 -6.94 -12.98 15.18
N ILE A 59 -7.58 -13.61 14.19
CA ILE A 59 -7.28 -13.42 12.76
C ILE A 59 -7.48 -11.95 12.35
N LEU A 60 -8.57 -11.31 12.79
CA LEU A 60 -8.85 -9.90 12.50
C LEU A 60 -7.81 -8.97 13.15
N VAL A 61 -7.42 -9.22 14.40
CA VAL A 61 -6.42 -8.40 15.11
C VAL A 61 -5.05 -8.53 14.45
N ASP A 62 -4.63 -9.75 14.07
CA ASP A 62 -3.38 -9.97 13.35
C ASP A 62 -3.36 -9.24 11.98
N MET A 63 -4.49 -9.22 11.27
CA MET A 63 -4.64 -8.43 10.04
C MET A 63 -4.53 -6.92 10.28
N ILE A 64 -5.16 -6.41 11.34
CA ILE A 64 -5.12 -4.97 11.68
C ILE A 64 -3.69 -4.57 11.99
N GLU A 65 -2.98 -5.35 12.81
CA GLU A 65 -1.58 -5.11 13.14
C GLU A 65 -0.70 -5.08 11.89
N ASN A 66 -0.84 -6.07 11.00
CA ASN A 66 -0.09 -6.12 9.75
C ASN A 66 -0.38 -4.90 8.86
N ASN A 67 -1.66 -4.55 8.66
CA ASN A 67 -2.06 -3.40 7.85
C ASN A 67 -1.52 -2.08 8.40
N LEU A 68 -1.50 -1.91 9.72
CA LEU A 68 -0.94 -0.73 10.38
C LEU A 68 0.58 -0.66 10.26
N GLY A 69 1.28 -1.80 10.21
CA GLY A 69 2.70 -1.86 9.88
C GLY A 69 3.01 -1.35 8.46
N HIS A 70 2.06 -1.46 7.54
CA HIS A 70 2.15 -1.02 6.16
C HIS A 70 1.35 0.26 5.85
N ILE A 71 0.97 1.05 6.86
CA ILE A 71 0.08 2.20 6.70
C ILE A 71 0.67 3.30 5.79
N THR A 72 1.99 3.38 5.69
CA THR A 72 2.72 4.28 4.78
C THR A 72 3.20 3.58 3.51
N SER A 73 2.62 2.43 3.14
CA SER A 73 3.03 1.67 1.94
C SER A 73 2.89 2.51 0.66
N PRO A 74 3.96 2.68 -0.14
CA PRO A 74 3.91 3.33 -1.44
C PRO A 74 2.93 2.65 -2.40
N MET A 75 2.85 1.32 -2.36
CA MET A 75 1.94 0.54 -3.20
C MET A 75 0.49 0.91 -2.91
N VAL A 76 0.07 0.94 -1.63
CA VAL A 76 -1.31 1.27 -1.26
C VAL A 76 -1.67 2.67 -1.77
N ARG A 77 -0.77 3.65 -1.63
CA ARG A 77 -0.96 5.00 -2.18
C ARG A 77 -1.09 5.02 -3.71
N ARG A 78 -0.26 4.26 -4.43
CA ARG A 78 -0.34 4.16 -5.90
C ARG A 78 -1.66 3.53 -6.33
N LEU A 79 -2.07 2.43 -5.66
CA LEU A 79 -3.33 1.73 -5.93
C LEU A 79 -4.57 2.55 -5.57
N SER A 80 -4.49 3.39 -4.53
CA SER A 80 -5.54 4.32 -4.14
C SER A 80 -5.58 5.61 -4.99
N SER A 81 -4.64 5.80 -5.92
CA SER A 81 -4.66 6.96 -6.79
C SER A 81 -5.90 6.95 -7.69
N SER A 82 -6.44 8.14 -7.95
CA SER A 82 -7.57 8.35 -8.87
C SER A 82 -7.30 7.86 -10.31
N VAL A 83 -6.04 7.58 -10.63
CA VAL A 83 -5.61 7.06 -11.93
C VAL A 83 -5.98 5.57 -12.08
N LEU A 84 -5.86 4.77 -11.00
CA LEU A 84 -6.10 3.33 -11.06
C LEU A 84 -7.53 2.93 -10.66
N ASN A 85 -8.25 3.76 -9.90
CA ASN A 85 -9.67 3.56 -9.53
C ASN A 85 -9.99 2.16 -8.96
N LEU A 86 -9.07 1.57 -8.18
CA LEU A 86 -9.38 0.35 -7.44
C LEU A 86 -10.35 0.66 -6.29
N THR A 87 -11.28 -0.26 -6.06
CA THR A 87 -12.18 -0.19 -4.89
C THR A 87 -11.42 -0.57 -3.61
N PRO A 88 -11.90 -0.18 -2.42
CA PRO A 88 -11.26 -0.57 -1.15
C PRO A 88 -11.06 -2.08 -1.00
N MET A 89 -12.03 -2.89 -1.47
CA MET A 89 -11.91 -4.35 -1.47
C MET A 89 -10.81 -4.84 -2.43
N GLU A 90 -10.69 -4.23 -3.60
CA GLU A 90 -9.65 -4.56 -4.57
C GLU A 90 -8.25 -4.16 -4.07
N ILE A 91 -8.13 -3.02 -3.36
CA ILE A 91 -6.88 -2.62 -2.69
C ILE A 91 -6.51 -3.64 -1.61
N ARG A 92 -7.48 -4.04 -0.77
CA ARG A 92 -7.27 -5.05 0.28
C ARG A 92 -6.82 -6.40 -0.30
N ILE A 93 -7.49 -6.88 -1.34
CA ILE A 93 -7.09 -8.13 -2.02
C ILE A 93 -5.72 -7.98 -2.67
N SER A 94 -5.39 -6.82 -3.26
CA SER A 94 -4.06 -6.56 -3.82
C SER A 94 -2.97 -6.64 -2.75
N HIS A 95 -3.20 -6.05 -1.58
CA HIS A 95 -2.30 -6.16 -0.43
C HIS A 95 -2.06 -7.63 -0.05
N LEU A 96 -3.12 -8.42 0.14
CA LEU A 96 -3.00 -9.84 0.52
C LEU A 96 -2.32 -10.69 -0.56
N VAL A 97 -2.55 -10.40 -1.85
CA VAL A 97 -1.84 -11.06 -2.96
C VAL A 97 -0.35 -10.72 -2.95
N LYS A 98 0.02 -9.47 -2.62
CA LYS A 98 1.42 -9.04 -2.48
C LYS A 98 2.14 -9.84 -1.40
N GLU A 99 1.48 -9.99 -0.24
CA GLU A 99 1.95 -10.81 0.91
C GLU A 99 2.12 -12.31 0.57
N GLY A 100 1.68 -12.76 -0.61
CA GLY A 100 1.91 -14.13 -1.09
C GLY A 100 0.78 -15.09 -0.76
N LEU A 101 -0.35 -14.59 -0.22
CA LEU A 101 -1.48 -15.42 0.14
C LEU A 101 -2.22 -15.97 -1.09
N THR A 102 -2.68 -17.21 -0.97
CA THR A 102 -3.49 -17.89 -2.00
C THR A 102 -4.93 -17.38 -1.99
N ASN A 103 -5.67 -17.63 -3.08
CA ASN A 103 -7.09 -17.23 -3.14
C ASN A 103 -7.94 -17.84 -2.03
N LYS A 104 -7.60 -19.05 -1.60
CA LYS A 104 -8.33 -19.76 -0.54
C LYS A 104 -8.09 -19.09 0.80
N GLU A 105 -6.84 -18.82 1.14
CA GLU A 105 -6.49 -18.10 2.37
C GLU A 105 -7.11 -16.70 2.39
N ILE A 106 -7.06 -15.98 1.26
CA ILE A 106 -7.70 -14.66 1.15
C ILE A 106 -9.22 -14.75 1.35
N ALA A 107 -9.87 -15.79 0.80
CA ALA A 107 -11.30 -16.00 0.94
C ALA A 107 -11.67 -16.25 2.41
N ASP A 108 -10.91 -17.11 3.09
CA ASP A 108 -11.07 -17.43 4.50
C ASP A 108 -10.86 -16.18 5.38
N ILE A 109 -9.80 -15.42 5.12
CA ILE A 109 -9.45 -14.16 5.81
C ILE A 109 -10.54 -13.10 5.65
N LEU A 110 -11.13 -12.97 4.46
CA LEU A 110 -12.15 -11.96 4.17
C LEU A 110 -13.58 -12.43 4.48
N GLY A 111 -13.78 -13.70 4.87
CA GLY A 111 -15.12 -14.27 5.05
C GLY A 111 -15.94 -14.29 3.76
N THR A 112 -15.29 -14.48 2.61
CA THR A 112 -15.94 -14.48 1.29
C THR A 112 -15.70 -15.79 0.55
N SER A 113 -16.39 -16.01 -0.57
CA SER A 113 -16.15 -17.21 -1.39
C SER A 113 -14.86 -17.11 -2.21
N LEU A 114 -14.25 -18.26 -2.51
CA LEU A 114 -13.11 -18.36 -3.44
C LEU A 114 -13.40 -17.69 -4.81
N ASN A 115 -14.64 -17.82 -5.30
CA ASN A 115 -15.10 -17.23 -6.55
C ASN A 115 -15.15 -15.70 -6.47
N THR A 116 -15.54 -15.16 -5.31
CA THR A 116 -15.54 -13.71 -5.05
C THR A 116 -14.13 -13.15 -5.14
N VAL A 117 -13.16 -13.77 -4.46
CA VAL A 117 -11.74 -13.37 -4.52
C VAL A 117 -11.20 -13.47 -5.95
N THR A 118 -11.49 -14.57 -6.65
CA THR A 118 -11.05 -14.78 -8.04
C THR A 118 -11.61 -13.69 -8.97
N SER A 119 -12.88 -13.33 -8.80
CA SER A 119 -13.55 -12.26 -9.56
C SER A 119 -12.92 -10.89 -9.28
N HIS A 120 -12.60 -10.58 -8.02
CA HIS A 120 -11.88 -9.35 -7.68
C HIS A 120 -10.47 -9.34 -8.26
N ARG A 121 -9.71 -10.44 -8.22
CA ARG A 121 -8.38 -10.53 -8.86
C ARG A 121 -8.44 -10.29 -10.37
N TYR A 122 -9.49 -10.78 -11.04
CA TYR A 122 -9.70 -10.49 -12.46
C TYR A 122 -9.97 -8.99 -12.70
N LYS A 123 -10.82 -8.36 -11.88
CA LYS A 123 -11.07 -6.90 -11.95
C LYS A 123 -9.79 -6.09 -11.69
N ILE A 124 -9.01 -6.46 -10.67
CA ILE A 124 -7.71 -5.85 -10.37
C ILE A 124 -6.79 -5.93 -11.58
N ARG A 125 -6.61 -7.12 -12.18
CA ARG A 125 -5.78 -7.27 -13.39
C ARG A 125 -6.27 -6.40 -14.54
N THR A 126 -7.57 -6.26 -14.70
CA THR A 126 -8.15 -5.41 -15.75
C THR A 126 -7.84 -3.94 -15.50
N LYS A 127 -8.05 -3.45 -14.28
CA LYS A 127 -7.77 -2.06 -13.88
C LYS A 127 -6.27 -1.71 -13.92
N LEU A 128 -5.41 -2.67 -13.64
CA LEU A 128 -3.95 -2.52 -13.74
C LEU A 128 -3.41 -2.70 -15.17
N GLY A 129 -4.27 -2.91 -16.17
CA GLY A 129 -3.83 -3.10 -17.56
C GLY A 129 -3.01 -4.39 -17.77
N LEU A 130 -3.20 -5.39 -16.91
CA LEU A 130 -2.53 -6.71 -16.94
C LEU A 130 -3.39 -7.79 -17.59
N LYS A 131 -4.62 -7.46 -18.00
CA LYS A 131 -5.49 -8.38 -18.73
C LYS A 131 -4.76 -8.88 -19.98
N ASN A 132 -4.76 -10.20 -20.18
CA ASN A 132 -4.10 -10.90 -21.29
C ASN A 132 -2.57 -10.72 -21.36
N LYS A 133 -1.94 -10.12 -20.36
CA LYS A 133 -0.47 -10.09 -20.22
C LYS A 133 -0.02 -11.27 -19.37
N GLY A 134 1.07 -11.94 -19.76
CA GLY A 134 1.71 -13.02 -18.99
C GLY A 134 2.36 -12.57 -17.67
N ILE A 135 2.10 -11.35 -17.22
CA ILE A 135 2.68 -10.76 -16.01
C ILE A 135 1.94 -11.30 -14.78
N ASN A 136 2.70 -11.82 -13.81
CA ASN A 136 2.19 -12.28 -12.53
C ASN A 136 1.70 -11.08 -11.70
N LEU A 137 0.48 -11.17 -11.14
CA LEU A 137 -0.11 -10.07 -10.37
C LEU A 137 0.72 -9.72 -9.12
N ARG A 138 1.24 -10.72 -8.40
CA ARG A 138 2.06 -10.48 -7.20
C ARG A 138 3.36 -9.76 -7.55
N SER A 139 4.07 -10.23 -8.59
CA SER A 139 5.32 -9.60 -9.04
C SER A 139 5.10 -8.14 -9.46
N TYR A 140 4.00 -7.84 -10.16
CA TYR A 140 3.65 -6.46 -10.51
C TYR A 140 3.32 -5.61 -9.29
N LEU A 141 2.61 -6.16 -8.30
CA LEU A 141 2.28 -5.44 -7.07
C LEU A 141 3.54 -5.14 -6.24
N MET A 142 4.49 -6.07 -6.19
CA MET A 142 5.80 -5.86 -5.56
C MET A 142 6.57 -4.70 -6.21
N SER A 143 6.57 -4.60 -7.54
CA SER A 143 7.25 -3.48 -8.24
C SER A 143 6.59 -2.11 -8.01
N LEU A 144 5.45 -2.04 -7.32
CA LEU A 144 4.84 -0.78 -6.90
C LEU A 144 5.30 -0.33 -5.51
N GLU A 145 6.06 -1.15 -4.77
CA GLU A 145 6.71 -0.75 -3.52
C GLU A 145 8.00 0.06 -3.74
N GLU A 146 8.63 -0.10 -4.91
CA GLU A 146 9.75 0.71 -5.42
C GLU A 146 9.27 2.04 -6.01
#